data_AF-A0A254TAL1-F1
#
_entry.id   AF-A0A254TAL1-F1
#
_cell.length_a   1.000
_cell.length_b   1.000
_cell.length_c   1.000
_cell.angle_alpha   90.00
_cell.angle_beta   90.00
_cell.angle_gamma   90.00
#
_symmetry.space_group_name_H-M   'P 1'
#
loop_
_entity.id
_entity.type
_entity.pdbx_description
1 polymer ?
#
loop_
_entity_poly.entity_id
_entity_poly.type
_entity_poly.pdbx_seq_one_letter_code
_entity_poly.pdbx_strand_id
1 'polypeptide(L)'
;MNESGIVPPNDIWGLHMDLTSTDEVNRLICDFTTLQESWEANPGNFDWPRLEALARDGARAYNEGAGPSFHALALDGVEHSAFHERFLGYLLQAGFDPFHLARPGSGVAPVPVIDHASLADAAFANPSSARMRTMLMAIARERFAGMEEEVCASGRISAESMLTVEACAESIPPDLLQRIAPELVEPQRSGPRQRTVDPIEGYLSPAEIIVEGGHAPYG
;
A
#
# COMPACT_ATOMS: atom_id res chain seq x y z
N MET A 1 37.21 -48.03 -10.27
CA MET A 1 36.68 -47.50 -11.54
C MET A 1 35.17 -47.53 -11.39
N ASN A 2 34.61 -46.43 -10.88
CA ASN A 2 33.81 -45.42 -11.62
C ASN A 2 32.55 -46.09 -12.21
N GLU A 3 31.32 -45.66 -11.95
CA GLU A 3 30.82 -44.28 -11.96
C GLU A 3 29.65 -44.10 -10.97
N SER A 4 29.73 -43.06 -10.15
CA SER A 4 28.61 -42.50 -9.39
C SER A 4 27.67 -41.79 -10.35
N GLY A 5 26.44 -42.29 -10.48
CA GLY A 5 25.35 -41.59 -11.17
C GLY A 5 24.98 -40.33 -10.40
N ILE A 6 25.51 -39.19 -10.84
CA ILE A 6 25.09 -37.87 -10.39
C ILE A 6 23.74 -37.60 -11.06
N VAL A 7 22.67 -37.70 -10.26
CA VAL A 7 21.37 -37.10 -10.56
C VAL A 7 21.55 -35.58 -10.51
N PRO A 8 21.25 -34.82 -11.57
CA PRO A 8 21.30 -33.37 -11.48
C PRO A 8 20.19 -32.91 -10.51
N PRO A 9 20.47 -32.01 -9.56
CA PRO A 9 19.42 -31.45 -8.72
C PRO A 9 18.52 -30.58 -9.60
N ASN A 10 17.22 -30.91 -9.57
CA ASN A 10 16.13 -30.14 -10.13
C ASN A 10 16.28 -28.64 -9.84
N ASP A 11 16.23 -27.85 -10.91
CA ASP A 11 15.44 -26.62 -11.03
C ASP A 11 14.94 -26.01 -9.71
N ILE A 12 15.79 -25.18 -9.10
CA ILE A 12 15.38 -24.17 -8.12
C ILE A 12 15.03 -22.91 -8.91
N TRP A 13 13.89 -22.93 -9.60
CA TRP A 13 13.21 -21.71 -10.06
C TRP A 13 12.18 -21.36 -9.00
N GLY A 14 12.52 -20.43 -8.10
CA GLY A 14 11.58 -20.02 -7.04
C GLY A 14 11.90 -18.73 -6.31
N LEU A 15 12.98 -18.02 -6.66
CA LEU A 15 13.28 -16.69 -6.12
C LEU A 15 13.93 -15.84 -7.23
N HIS A 16 13.17 -15.59 -8.29
CA HIS A 16 13.41 -14.41 -9.11
C HIS A 16 12.58 -13.28 -8.49
N MET A 17 13.00 -12.78 -7.33
CA MET A 17 12.76 -11.36 -7.07
C MET A 17 13.66 -10.67 -8.09
N ASP A 18 13.02 -10.14 -9.13
CA ASP A 18 13.71 -9.50 -10.24
C ASP A 18 14.47 -8.30 -9.65
N LEU A 19 15.80 -8.34 -9.63
CA LEU A 19 16.64 -7.25 -9.08
C LEU A 19 16.29 -5.89 -9.73
N THR A 20 15.75 -5.93 -10.94
CA THR A 20 15.17 -4.83 -11.70
C THR A 20 13.95 -4.18 -11.02
N SER A 21 13.13 -4.92 -10.27
CA SER A 21 11.93 -4.38 -9.61
C SER A 21 12.27 -3.55 -8.38
N THR A 22 13.33 -3.91 -7.65
CA THR A 22 13.81 -3.14 -6.50
C THR A 22 14.48 -1.83 -6.94
N ASP A 23 15.26 -1.85 -8.02
CA ASP A 23 15.88 -0.65 -8.58
C ASP A 23 14.85 0.33 -9.15
N GLU A 24 13.82 -0.19 -9.84
CA GLU A 24 12.71 0.61 -10.36
C GLU A 24 11.97 1.34 -9.25
N VAL A 25 11.68 0.63 -8.16
CA VAL A 25 11.00 1.18 -7.00
C VAL A 25 11.83 2.24 -6.29
N ASN A 26 13.11 1.96 -6.00
CA ASN A 26 13.99 2.94 -5.35
C ASN A 26 14.10 4.23 -6.17
N ARG A 27 14.11 4.12 -7.51
CA ARG A 27 14.07 5.27 -8.40
C ARG A 27 12.78 6.09 -8.23
N LEU A 28 11.62 5.43 -8.19
CA LEU A 28 10.32 6.10 -8.00
C LEU A 28 10.27 6.87 -6.66
N ILE A 29 10.85 6.31 -5.60
CA ILE A 29 10.97 6.96 -4.29
C ILE A 29 11.80 8.23 -4.40
N CYS A 30 13.01 8.13 -4.95
CA CYS A 30 13.90 9.28 -5.10
C CYS A 30 13.27 10.38 -5.97
N ASP A 31 12.60 10.01 -7.07
CA ASP A 31 11.90 10.94 -7.93
C ASP A 31 10.73 11.63 -7.19
N PHE A 32 9.99 10.89 -6.35
CA PHE A 32 8.93 11.46 -5.52
C PHE A 32 9.46 12.48 -4.51
N THR A 33 10.47 12.12 -3.72
CA THR A 33 11.08 13.02 -2.73
C THR A 33 11.65 14.27 -3.39
N THR A 34 12.32 14.12 -4.54
CA THR A 34 12.84 15.27 -5.31
C THR A 34 11.73 16.22 -5.73
N LEU A 35 10.58 15.68 -6.16
CA LEU A 35 9.42 16.50 -6.53
C LEU A 35 8.78 17.16 -5.31
N GLN A 36 8.69 16.47 -4.18
CA GLN A 36 8.17 17.04 -2.95
C GLN A 36 9.03 18.21 -2.47
N GLU A 37 10.35 18.06 -2.44
CA GLU A 37 11.29 19.13 -2.11
C GLU A 37 11.15 20.32 -3.07
N SER A 38 11.01 20.06 -4.36
CA SER A 38 10.79 21.11 -5.36
C SER A 38 9.46 21.84 -5.16
N TRP A 39 8.40 21.12 -4.76
CA TRP A 39 7.11 21.71 -4.44
C TRP A 39 7.22 22.61 -3.21
N GLU A 40 7.85 22.12 -2.14
CA GLU A 40 8.05 22.87 -0.89
C GLU A 40 8.89 24.13 -1.11
N ALA A 41 9.91 24.06 -1.97
CA ALA A 41 10.76 25.20 -2.31
C ALA A 41 10.05 26.26 -3.17
N ASN A 42 9.19 25.86 -4.12
CA ASN A 42 8.49 26.80 -4.99
C ASN A 42 7.13 26.26 -5.49
N PRO A 43 6.06 26.36 -4.66
CA PRO A 43 4.74 25.86 -5.02
C PRO A 43 4.15 26.51 -6.28
N GLY A 44 4.47 27.79 -6.53
CA GLY A 44 3.89 28.57 -7.62
C GLY A 44 4.34 28.14 -9.03
N ASN A 45 5.52 27.53 -9.14
CA ASN A 45 6.11 27.10 -10.41
C ASN A 45 6.38 25.59 -10.46
N PHE A 46 5.69 24.82 -9.64
CA PHE A 46 5.90 23.39 -9.57
C PHE A 46 5.48 22.66 -10.87
N ASP A 47 6.28 21.65 -11.25
CA ASP A 47 6.10 20.84 -12.46
C ASP A 47 5.08 19.71 -12.23
N TRP A 48 3.79 20.06 -12.30
CA TRP A 48 2.69 19.09 -12.18
C TRP A 48 2.74 17.96 -13.23
N PRO A 49 3.04 18.21 -14.52
CA PRO A 49 3.21 17.14 -15.49
C PRO A 49 4.23 16.09 -15.08
N ARG A 50 5.34 16.48 -14.44
CA ARG A 50 6.33 15.52 -13.93
C ARG A 50 5.80 14.67 -12.78
N LEU A 51 4.97 15.23 -11.90
CA LEU A 51 4.27 14.47 -10.86
C LEU A 51 3.26 13.48 -11.44
N GLU A 52 2.52 13.87 -12.47
CA GLU A 52 1.58 12.97 -13.17
C GLU A 52 2.31 11.82 -13.86
N ALA A 53 3.43 12.11 -14.54
CA ALA A 53 4.25 11.07 -15.16
C ALA A 53 4.76 10.06 -14.12
N LEU A 54 5.26 10.57 -12.98
CA LEU A 54 5.69 9.72 -11.87
C LEU A 54 4.55 8.85 -11.33
N ALA A 55 3.35 9.42 -11.17
CA ALA A 55 2.17 8.66 -10.71
C ALA A 55 1.81 7.55 -11.71
N ARG A 56 1.87 7.84 -13.00
CA ARG A 56 1.58 6.85 -14.05
C ARG A 56 2.58 5.69 -14.06
N ASP A 57 3.86 6.00 -13.92
CA ASP A 57 4.92 5.01 -13.83
C ASP A 57 4.79 4.17 -12.55
N GLY A 58 4.41 4.81 -11.43
CA GLY A 58 4.27 4.16 -10.13
C GLY A 58 3.01 3.31 -9.97
N ALA A 59 1.88 3.67 -10.60
CA ALA A 59 0.58 3.00 -10.38
C ALA A 59 0.64 1.48 -10.56
N ARG A 60 1.37 1.00 -11.58
CA ARG A 60 1.58 -0.44 -11.80
C ARG A 60 2.45 -1.04 -10.70
N ALA A 61 3.59 -0.44 -10.38
CA ALA A 61 4.53 -0.94 -9.37
C ALA A 61 3.87 -1.05 -7.99
N TYR A 62 3.00 -0.10 -7.64
CA TYR A 62 2.26 -0.12 -6.37
C TYR A 62 1.16 -1.18 -6.33
N ASN A 63 0.53 -1.51 -7.46
CA ASN A 63 -0.45 -2.59 -7.55
C ASN A 63 0.20 -3.99 -7.52
N GLU A 64 1.42 -4.12 -8.02
CA GLU A 64 2.14 -5.40 -8.08
C GLU A 64 2.85 -5.75 -6.76
N GLY A 65 2.68 -4.92 -5.71
CA GLY A 65 3.22 -5.16 -4.37
C GLY A 65 4.74 -5.16 -4.29
N ALA A 66 5.42 -4.60 -5.31
CA ALA A 66 6.86 -4.71 -5.50
C ALA A 66 7.68 -3.57 -4.85
N GLY A 67 7.04 -2.62 -4.16
CA GLY A 67 7.73 -1.48 -3.55
C GLY A 67 7.09 -0.94 -2.28
N PRO A 68 7.74 0.00 -1.56
CA PRO A 68 7.18 0.63 -0.39
C PRO A 68 5.82 1.17 -0.78
N SER A 69 4.84 0.78 0.01
CA SER A 69 3.46 1.21 -0.13
C SER A 69 3.45 2.72 -0.40
N PHE A 70 2.61 3.17 -1.33
CA PHE A 70 2.30 4.59 -1.50
C PHE A 70 2.05 5.27 -0.14
N HIS A 71 1.54 4.52 0.84
CA HIS A 71 1.47 4.92 2.24
C HIS A 71 2.82 5.40 2.84
N ALA A 72 3.88 4.60 2.78
CA ALA A 72 5.20 4.96 3.31
C ALA A 72 5.83 6.17 2.59
N LEU A 73 5.47 6.39 1.33
CA LEU A 73 6.05 7.47 0.51
C LEU A 73 5.27 8.78 0.60
N ALA A 74 3.94 8.72 0.69
CA ALA A 74 3.08 9.89 0.53
C ALA A 74 2.21 10.20 1.75
N LEU A 75 2.16 9.33 2.76
CA LEU A 75 1.22 9.49 3.87
C LEU A 75 1.85 9.35 5.26
N ASP A 76 2.89 8.53 5.42
CA ASP A 76 3.50 8.32 6.74
C ASP A 76 4.52 9.40 7.08
N GLY A 77 4.41 9.98 8.28
CA GLY A 77 5.35 10.98 8.82
C GLY A 77 5.39 12.36 8.14
N VAL A 78 4.58 12.62 7.10
CA VAL A 78 4.56 13.90 6.36
C VAL A 78 3.19 14.60 6.41
N GLU A 79 3.20 15.93 6.45
CA GLU A 79 1.97 16.70 6.44
C GLU A 79 1.33 16.67 5.04
N HIS A 80 0.10 16.15 4.95
CA HIS A 80 -0.61 16.09 3.68
C HIS A 80 -0.92 17.50 3.14
N SER A 81 -0.72 17.66 1.85
CA SER A 81 -0.85 18.94 1.15
C SER A 81 -1.48 18.78 -0.22
N ALA A 82 -1.66 19.87 -0.96
CA ALA A 82 -2.17 19.83 -2.34
C ALA A 82 -1.30 18.97 -3.28
N PHE A 83 -0.01 18.80 -2.96
CA PHE A 83 0.89 17.91 -3.68
C PHE A 83 0.43 16.44 -3.56
N HIS A 84 0.25 15.96 -2.32
CA HIS A 84 -0.20 14.61 -2.02
C HIS A 84 -1.60 14.32 -2.58
N GLU A 85 -2.52 15.28 -2.44
CA GLU A 85 -3.86 15.17 -3.00
C GLU A 85 -3.86 14.99 -4.52
N ARG A 86 -3.07 15.80 -5.24
CA ARG A 86 -2.98 15.68 -6.70
C ARG A 86 -2.26 14.42 -7.12
N PHE A 87 -1.21 14.01 -6.40
CA PHE A 87 -0.51 12.77 -6.67
C PHE A 87 -1.43 11.56 -6.53
N LEU A 88 -2.24 11.49 -5.47
CA LEU A 88 -3.27 10.46 -5.33
C LEU A 88 -4.26 10.50 -6.50
N GLY A 89 -4.70 11.68 -6.91
CA GLY A 89 -5.58 11.84 -8.08
C GLY A 89 -4.98 11.27 -9.36
N TYR A 90 -3.70 11.54 -9.64
CA TYR A 90 -3.02 10.99 -10.80
C TYR A 90 -2.83 9.47 -10.71
N LEU A 91 -2.55 8.94 -9.52
CA LEU A 91 -2.45 7.49 -9.31
C LEU A 91 -3.76 6.77 -9.60
N LEU A 92 -4.87 7.29 -9.06
CA LEU A 92 -6.20 6.74 -9.30
C LEU A 92 -6.55 6.80 -10.79
N GLN A 93 -6.23 7.90 -11.49
CA GLN A 93 -6.40 8.01 -12.94
C GLN A 93 -5.53 7.03 -13.73
N ALA A 94 -4.37 6.68 -13.21
CA ALA A 94 -3.46 5.70 -13.80
C ALA A 94 -3.81 4.24 -13.47
N GLY A 95 -4.89 3.99 -12.72
CA GLY A 95 -5.37 2.64 -12.41
C GLY A 95 -4.77 2.02 -11.14
N PHE A 96 -4.18 2.82 -10.25
CA PHE A 96 -3.82 2.37 -8.91
C PHE A 96 -5.08 1.90 -8.16
N ASP A 97 -5.02 0.71 -7.53
CA ASP A 97 -6.10 0.16 -6.70
C ASP A 97 -5.81 0.45 -5.21
N PRO A 98 -6.45 1.47 -4.61
CA PRO A 98 -6.21 1.82 -3.22
C PRO A 98 -6.73 0.77 -2.23
N PHE A 99 -7.55 -0.18 -2.68
CA PHE A 99 -8.10 -1.28 -1.87
C PHE A 99 -7.33 -2.59 -2.05
N HIS A 100 -6.19 -2.54 -2.76
CA HIS A 100 -5.33 -3.70 -2.90
C HIS A 100 -4.64 -4.05 -1.57
N LEU A 101 -4.49 -5.36 -1.32
CA LEU A 101 -3.73 -5.88 -0.19
C LEU A 101 -2.43 -6.50 -0.71
N ALA A 102 -1.31 -5.83 -0.46
CA ALA A 102 0.01 -6.29 -0.80
C ALA A 102 0.46 -7.42 0.13
N ARG A 103 1.31 -8.34 -0.37
CA ARG A 103 1.90 -9.42 0.42
C ARG A 103 3.39 -9.14 0.62
N PRO A 104 3.83 -8.70 1.82
CA PRO A 104 5.21 -8.27 2.05
C PRO A 104 6.21 -9.43 2.16
N GLY A 105 5.77 -10.68 2.02
CA GLY A 105 6.64 -11.86 2.04
C GLY A 105 5.89 -13.14 2.40
N SER A 106 6.58 -14.28 2.35
CA SER A 106 5.99 -15.58 2.72
C SER A 106 5.68 -15.63 4.22
N GLY A 107 4.42 -15.88 4.59
CA GLY A 107 3.99 -16.07 5.97
C GLY A 107 3.55 -14.80 6.70
N VAL A 108 3.66 -13.62 6.06
CA VAL A 108 3.13 -12.36 6.59
C VAL A 108 1.72 -12.14 6.06
N ALA A 109 0.83 -11.63 6.91
CA ALA A 109 -0.54 -11.29 6.52
C ALA A 109 -0.53 -10.20 5.42
N PRO A 110 -1.48 -10.22 4.47
CA PRO A 110 -1.64 -9.14 3.52
C PRO A 110 -1.86 -7.80 4.23
N VAL A 111 -1.26 -6.73 3.72
CA VAL A 111 -1.36 -5.38 4.26
C VAL A 111 -1.93 -4.44 3.20
N PRO A 112 -2.75 -3.45 3.59
CA PRO A 112 -3.28 -2.51 2.61
C PRO A 112 -2.17 -1.62 2.05
N VAL A 113 -2.25 -1.29 0.76
CA VAL A 113 -1.28 -0.39 0.09
C VAL A 113 -1.39 1.07 0.57
N ILE A 114 -2.51 1.40 1.22
CA ILE A 114 -2.77 2.65 1.94
C ILE A 114 -3.15 2.32 3.38
N ASP A 115 -2.58 3.02 4.36
CA ASP A 115 -3.17 3.02 5.70
C ASP A 115 -4.42 3.92 5.72
N HIS A 116 -5.56 3.26 5.56
CA HIS A 116 -6.86 3.92 5.56
C HIS A 116 -7.22 4.50 6.93
N ALA A 117 -6.71 3.93 8.02
CA ALA A 117 -6.97 4.42 9.38
C ALA A 117 -6.19 5.70 9.65
N SER A 118 -4.88 5.71 9.37
CA SER A 118 -4.06 6.91 9.51
C SER A 118 -4.56 8.05 8.63
N LEU A 119 -5.00 7.76 7.39
CA LEU A 119 -5.61 8.78 6.52
C LEU A 119 -6.93 9.33 7.09
N ALA A 120 -7.77 8.47 7.66
CA ALA A 120 -9.03 8.90 8.27
C ALA A 120 -8.81 9.74 9.53
N ASP A 121 -7.82 9.37 10.35
CA ASP A 121 -7.41 10.17 11.51
C ASP A 121 -6.88 11.54 11.07
N ALA A 122 -5.99 11.57 10.08
CA ALA A 122 -5.47 12.82 9.51
C ALA A 122 -6.57 13.70 8.89
N ALA A 123 -7.63 13.10 8.34
CA ALA A 123 -8.75 13.82 7.74
C ALA A 123 -9.56 14.67 8.73
N PHE A 124 -9.50 14.38 10.04
CA PHE A 124 -10.15 15.21 11.04
C PHE A 124 -9.51 16.60 11.18
N ALA A 125 -8.21 16.71 10.94
CA ALA A 125 -7.45 17.94 11.18
C ALA A 125 -6.86 18.57 9.90
N ASN A 126 -6.77 17.83 8.79
CA ASN A 126 -6.13 18.29 7.57
C ASN A 126 -7.11 18.25 6.36
N PRO A 127 -7.40 19.40 5.72
CA PRO A 127 -8.31 19.47 4.58
C PRO A 127 -7.89 18.66 3.35
N SER A 128 -6.59 18.51 3.10
CA SER A 128 -6.07 17.69 1.99
C SER A 128 -6.32 16.21 2.27
N SER A 129 -6.04 15.75 3.49
CA SER A 129 -6.41 14.40 3.95
C SER A 129 -7.90 14.12 3.80
N ALA A 130 -8.75 15.07 4.16
CA ALA A 130 -10.20 14.94 4.01
C ALA A 130 -10.62 14.79 2.54
N ARG A 131 -10.01 15.55 1.63
CA ARG A 131 -10.27 15.41 0.18
C ARG A 131 -9.75 14.09 -0.37
N MET A 132 -8.55 13.66 0.02
CA MET A 132 -8.01 12.35 -0.35
C MET A 132 -8.94 11.22 0.11
N ARG A 133 -9.37 11.23 1.38
CA ARG A 133 -10.33 10.26 1.91
C ARG A 133 -11.64 10.27 1.13
N THR A 134 -12.14 11.46 0.77
CA THR A 134 -13.35 11.59 -0.06
C THR A 134 -13.17 10.96 -1.44
N MET A 135 -11.99 11.11 -2.06
CA MET A 135 -11.66 10.45 -3.32
C MET A 135 -11.68 8.93 -3.17
N LEU A 136 -11.07 8.39 -2.11
CA LEU A 136 -11.09 6.94 -1.84
C LEU A 136 -12.52 6.42 -1.62
N MET A 137 -13.35 7.16 -0.88
CA MET A 137 -14.76 6.81 -0.67
C MET A 137 -15.57 6.77 -1.97
N ALA A 138 -15.28 7.65 -2.94
CA ALA A 138 -15.91 7.61 -4.25
C ALA A 138 -15.51 6.34 -5.01
N ILE A 139 -14.22 6.00 -5.04
CA ILE A 139 -13.71 4.78 -5.66
C ILE A 139 -14.26 3.52 -4.99
N ALA A 140 -14.40 3.51 -3.66
CA ALA A 140 -14.98 2.40 -2.91
C ALA A 140 -16.39 2.04 -3.41
N ARG A 141 -17.23 3.05 -3.72
CA ARG A 141 -18.59 2.79 -4.21
C ARG A 141 -18.59 1.98 -5.48
N GLU A 142 -17.70 2.30 -6.41
CA GLU A 142 -17.57 1.58 -7.67
C GLU A 142 -16.96 0.19 -7.45
N ARG A 143 -15.90 0.12 -6.62
CA ARG A 143 -15.16 -1.12 -6.35
C ARG A 143 -16.00 -2.20 -5.68
N PHE A 144 -16.89 -1.81 -4.77
CA PHE A 144 -17.70 -2.71 -3.96
C PHE A 144 -19.18 -2.79 -4.39
N ALA A 145 -19.58 -2.13 -5.48
CA ALA A 145 -20.96 -2.17 -5.99
C ALA A 145 -21.46 -3.61 -6.20
N GLY A 146 -20.66 -4.47 -6.84
CA GLY A 146 -21.01 -5.87 -7.07
C GLY A 146 -21.06 -6.72 -5.80
N MET A 147 -20.40 -6.27 -4.72
CA MET A 147 -20.38 -6.98 -3.44
C MET A 147 -21.72 -6.82 -2.71
N GLU A 148 -22.40 -5.68 -2.86
CA GLU A 148 -23.77 -5.52 -2.36
C GLU A 148 -24.72 -6.55 -3.00
N GLU A 149 -24.61 -6.76 -4.32
CA GLU A 149 -25.42 -7.73 -5.04
C GLU A 149 -25.14 -9.17 -4.57
N GLU A 150 -23.86 -9.51 -4.35
CA GLU A 150 -23.44 -10.81 -3.83
C GLU A 150 -23.99 -11.07 -2.42
N VAL A 151 -23.93 -10.08 -1.53
CA VAL A 151 -24.49 -10.16 -0.17
C VAL A 151 -26.00 -10.29 -0.22
N CYS A 152 -26.70 -9.53 -1.07
CA CYS A 152 -28.14 -9.67 -1.24
C CYS A 152 -28.54 -11.04 -1.77
N ALA A 153 -27.75 -11.65 -2.66
CA ALA A 153 -28.05 -12.94 -3.28
C ALA A 153 -27.71 -14.14 -2.38
N SER A 154 -26.57 -14.10 -1.68
CA SER A 154 -26.01 -15.23 -0.94
C SER A 154 -26.10 -15.10 0.58
N GLY A 155 -26.36 -13.89 1.08
CA GLY A 155 -26.35 -13.55 2.50
C GLY A 155 -24.95 -13.57 3.14
N ARG A 156 -23.87 -13.66 2.36
CA ARG A 156 -22.48 -13.76 2.86
C ARG A 156 -21.50 -13.04 1.94
N ILE A 157 -20.38 -12.60 2.50
CA ILE A 157 -19.19 -12.15 1.77
C ILE A 157 -18.15 -13.26 1.78
N SER A 158 -17.40 -13.41 0.69
CA SER A 158 -16.23 -14.30 0.67
C SER A 158 -15.18 -13.86 1.70
N ALA A 159 -14.44 -14.81 2.29
CA ALA A 159 -13.44 -14.48 3.33
C ALA A 159 -12.36 -13.50 2.83
N GLU A 160 -11.96 -13.60 1.56
CA GLU A 160 -10.98 -12.72 0.93
C GLU A 160 -11.52 -11.29 0.78
N SER A 161 -12.77 -11.16 0.35
CA SER A 161 -13.44 -9.86 0.24
C SER A 161 -13.66 -9.22 1.61
N MET A 162 -14.03 -10.01 2.62
CA MET A 162 -14.18 -9.52 3.99
C MET A 162 -12.86 -9.00 4.56
N LEU A 163 -11.75 -9.70 4.31
CA LEU A 163 -10.43 -9.25 4.75
C LEU A 163 -10.05 -7.89 4.16
N THR A 164 -10.41 -7.65 2.89
CA THR A 164 -10.23 -6.34 2.24
C THR A 164 -11.13 -5.26 2.85
N VAL A 165 -12.41 -5.57 3.07
CA VAL A 165 -13.36 -4.64 3.69
C VAL A 165 -12.92 -4.24 5.10
N GLU A 166 -12.45 -5.19 5.90
CA GLU A 166 -11.91 -4.93 7.25
C GLU A 166 -10.66 -4.04 7.21
N ALA A 167 -9.70 -4.33 6.32
CA ALA A 167 -8.45 -3.58 6.22
C ALA A 167 -8.65 -2.14 5.72
N CYS A 168 -9.70 -1.89 4.94
CA CYS A 168 -9.95 -0.61 4.27
C CYS A 168 -11.18 0.15 4.79
N ALA A 169 -11.82 -0.33 5.87
CA ALA A 169 -13.13 0.14 6.35
C ALA A 169 -13.24 1.66 6.46
N GLU A 170 -12.18 2.33 6.91
CA GLU A 170 -12.15 3.78 7.16
C GLU A 170 -12.25 4.65 5.89
N SER A 171 -12.01 4.06 4.73
CA SER A 171 -12.20 4.70 3.41
C SER A 171 -13.40 4.16 2.65
N ILE A 172 -14.22 3.30 3.25
CA ILE A 172 -15.49 2.84 2.69
C ILE A 172 -16.61 3.77 3.21
N PRO A 173 -17.51 4.26 2.34
CA PRO A 173 -18.66 5.05 2.78
C PRO A 173 -19.49 4.30 3.83
N PRO A 174 -19.89 4.95 4.95
CA PRO A 174 -20.61 4.28 6.04
C PRO A 174 -21.90 3.59 5.60
N ASP A 175 -22.62 4.16 4.65
CA ASP A 175 -23.86 3.59 4.10
C ASP A 175 -23.63 2.32 3.27
N LEU A 176 -22.49 2.23 2.58
CA LEU A 176 -22.06 1.02 1.88
C LEU A 176 -21.58 -0.02 2.89
N LEU A 177 -20.75 0.39 3.85
CA LEU A 177 -20.24 -0.49 4.91
C LEU A 177 -21.38 -1.13 5.72
N GLN A 178 -22.43 -0.37 6.02
CA GLN A 178 -23.63 -0.86 6.71
C GLN A 178 -24.35 -1.98 5.98
N ARG A 179 -24.25 -2.02 4.65
CA ARG A 179 -24.91 -3.02 3.79
C ARG A 179 -24.07 -4.27 3.62
N ILE A 180 -22.74 -4.11 3.51
CA ILE A 180 -21.83 -5.23 3.23
C ILE A 180 -21.25 -5.85 4.52
N ALA A 181 -20.89 -5.03 5.51
CA ALA A 181 -20.27 -5.46 6.77
C ALA A 181 -20.79 -4.62 7.94
N PRO A 182 -22.06 -4.79 8.35
CA PRO A 182 -22.73 -3.96 9.37
C PRO A 182 -22.00 -3.92 10.72
N GLU A 183 -21.28 -5.00 11.07
CA GLU A 183 -20.48 -5.12 12.28
C GLU A 183 -19.31 -4.13 12.36
N LEU A 184 -18.94 -3.49 11.25
CA LEU A 184 -17.86 -2.51 11.16
C LEU A 184 -18.32 -1.05 11.27
N VAL A 185 -19.64 -0.77 11.34
CA VAL A 185 -20.18 0.60 11.28
C VAL A 185 -20.20 1.34 12.62
N GLU A 186 -20.17 0.63 13.76
CA GLU A 186 -20.14 1.25 15.10
C GLU A 186 -18.78 1.11 15.80
N PRO A 187 -18.43 2.07 16.69
CA PRO A 187 -17.06 2.52 16.80
C PRO A 187 -16.21 1.59 17.66
N GLN A 188 -15.02 1.28 17.16
CA GLN A 188 -13.84 1.01 17.99
C GLN A 188 -13.43 2.30 18.74
N ARG A 189 -14.31 2.83 19.60
CA ARG A 189 -13.99 3.79 20.67
C ARG A 189 -13.62 3.04 21.95
N SER A 190 -12.74 2.04 21.83
CA SER A 190 -12.19 1.28 22.95
C SER A 190 -10.67 1.23 22.83
N GLY A 191 -10.04 2.30 23.31
CA GLY A 191 -8.60 2.41 23.50
C GLY A 191 -7.81 2.64 22.21
N PRO A 192 -6.57 3.17 22.31
CA PRO A 192 -5.67 3.15 21.18
C PRO A 192 -5.47 1.67 20.83
N ARG A 193 -5.98 1.25 19.67
CA ARG A 193 -5.41 0.07 19.02
C ARG A 193 -4.01 0.48 18.60
N GLN A 194 -3.06 0.40 19.53
CA GLN A 194 -1.67 0.14 19.21
C GLN A 194 -1.61 -1.25 18.56
N ARG A 195 -2.11 -1.36 17.33
CA ARG A 195 -1.27 -1.94 16.30
C ARG A 195 -0.50 -0.77 15.71
N THR A 196 0.39 -0.21 16.51
CA THR A 196 1.68 0.18 15.98
C THR A 196 2.26 -1.12 15.42
N VAL A 197 1.90 -1.44 14.18
CA VAL A 197 2.86 -2.12 13.33
C VAL A 197 4.00 -1.15 13.35
N ASP A 198 5.08 -1.49 14.06
CA ASP A 198 6.31 -0.76 13.90
C ASP A 198 6.63 -0.87 12.40
N PRO A 199 6.47 0.21 11.62
CA PRO A 199 6.62 0.14 10.17
C PRO A 199 8.09 -0.08 9.78
N ILE A 200 8.99 -0.16 10.77
CA ILE A 200 10.37 -0.59 10.53
C ILE A 200 10.47 -2.12 10.56
N GLU A 201 9.73 -2.83 11.43
CA GLU A 201 9.87 -4.29 11.57
C GLU A 201 9.09 -5.09 10.50
N GLY A 202 8.02 -4.52 9.95
CA GLY A 202 7.23 -5.19 8.89
C GLY A 202 7.80 -5.01 7.47
N TYR A 203 8.79 -4.13 7.29
CA TYR A 203 9.25 -3.65 5.99
C TYR A 203 10.72 -3.95 5.70
N LEU A 204 11.39 -4.73 6.56
CA LEU A 204 12.68 -5.31 6.23
C LEU A 204 12.48 -6.29 5.06
N SER A 205 12.83 -5.84 3.86
CA SER A 205 13.12 -6.74 2.75
C SER A 205 14.05 -7.86 3.24
N PRO A 206 13.97 -9.09 2.68
CA PRO A 206 14.89 -10.19 3.03
C PRO A 206 16.38 -9.82 2.93
N ALA A 207 16.71 -8.73 2.25
CA ALA A 207 18.05 -8.17 2.12
C ALA A 207 18.67 -7.68 3.45
N GLU A 208 17.88 -7.27 4.46
CA GLU A 208 18.44 -6.84 5.76
C GLU A 208 18.52 -7.97 6.80
N ILE A 209 17.84 -9.09 6.58
CA ILE A 209 17.93 -10.28 7.47
C ILE A 209 19.24 -11.07 7.24
N ILE A 210 20.01 -10.76 6.18
CA ILE A 210 21.24 -11.50 5.82
C ILE A 210 22.53 -10.80 6.29
N VAL A 211 22.48 -9.62 6.93
CA VAL A 211 23.71 -8.90 7.37
C VAL A 211 24.06 -9.11 8.85
N GLU A 212 23.20 -9.72 9.67
CA GLU A 212 23.55 -10.12 11.06
C GLU A 212 23.94 -11.61 11.18
N GLY A 213 24.80 -12.10 10.29
CA GLY A 213 25.40 -13.44 10.39
C GLY A 213 26.93 -13.46 10.27
N GLY A 214 27.56 -12.29 10.13
CA GLY A 214 28.97 -12.16 9.73
C GLY A 214 29.89 -11.55 10.77
N HIS A 215 29.68 -11.75 12.07
CA HIS A 215 30.73 -11.46 13.06
C HIS A 215 31.66 -12.68 13.17
N ALA A 216 32.75 -12.63 12.39
CA ALA A 216 33.91 -13.48 12.63
C ALA A 216 34.55 -13.13 13.99
N PRO A 217 35.09 -14.11 14.74
CA PRO A 217 35.60 -13.91 16.09
C PRO A 217 37.02 -13.34 16.07
N TYR A 218 37.28 -12.43 17.02
CA TYR A 218 38.56 -12.02 17.62
C TYR A 218 39.87 -12.12 16.79
N GLY A 219 40.49 -10.95 16.60
CA GLY A 219 41.93 -10.76 16.48
C GLY A 219 42.35 -9.55 17.30
#